data_AF-A0A7V1BHQ6-F1
#
_entry.id   AF-A0A7V1BHQ6-F1
#
_cell.length_a   1.000
_cell.length_b   1.000
_cell.length_c   1.000
_cell.angle_alpha   90.00
_cell.angle_beta   90.00
_cell.angle_gamma   90.00
#
_symmetry.space_group_name_H-M   'P 1'
#
loop_
_entity.id
_entity.type
_entity.pdbx_description
1 polymer ?
#
loop_
_entity_poly.entity_id
_entity_poly.type
_entity_poly.pdbx_seq_one_letter_code
_entity_poly.pdbx_strand_id
1 'polypeptide(L)'
;MEAKSVALRLKAGSSDKAYTAELKQEGTGWVVHCANGRYGGTLKPQIKTPDPVDYETADKIYTKIVNEKTRKGYTAGGDGVAFAGTENAGRVTGFQPQLLNPTTEEELLEVIAREPGQWVAQVKFDGERRGLNVVDGKITTANKLGLEVPVRGEFAQAVEALVAAGLKDFAIDCEDMGKYLVPFDVLSIDGTDLANQPLKARLHQLNAFSNLCAKADVDDTLRCADTWVIDNVALAKELIARHREKKAEGLVFKRLDAPYVAGKPNSGGDQVKLKFYNDITARVSGHTTGKRSVSMELLQDGNWTEVGKVTVPAKKKIPEIGALIDVQYLYAYEGGSLFQPTFRGVRTDYLEEDCTTDKLCYKPDDEYVPGMEAVEDDQPSL
;
A
#
# COMPACT_ATOMS: atom_id res chain seq x y z
N MET A 1 6.57 12.72 -37.54
CA MET A 1 7.11 12.43 -36.20
C MET A 1 7.28 13.76 -35.51
N GLU A 2 6.57 14.00 -34.42
CA GLU A 2 6.57 15.31 -33.74
C GLU A 2 6.94 15.16 -32.27
N ALA A 3 7.75 16.10 -31.78
CA ALA A 3 8.04 16.21 -30.36
C ALA A 3 6.77 16.53 -29.57
N LYS A 4 6.66 15.98 -28.36
CA LYS A 4 5.50 16.19 -27.47
C LYS A 4 6.01 16.59 -26.10
N SER A 5 5.32 17.51 -25.43
CA SER A 5 5.63 17.86 -24.05
C SER A 5 4.34 18.13 -23.28
N VAL A 6 4.36 17.79 -21.99
CA VAL A 6 3.26 18.11 -21.08
C VAL A 6 3.81 18.41 -19.69
N ALA A 7 3.23 19.44 -19.07
CA ALA A 7 3.40 19.74 -17.66
C ALA A 7 2.10 19.42 -16.93
N LEU A 8 2.19 18.61 -15.88
CA LEU A 8 1.09 18.12 -15.09
C LEU A 8 1.24 18.54 -13.63
N ARG A 9 0.13 18.85 -12.98
CA ARG A 9 0.07 19.18 -11.55
C ARG A 9 -0.93 18.27 -10.83
N LEU A 10 -0.65 17.96 -9.57
CA LEU A 10 -1.57 17.28 -8.66
C LEU A 10 -1.56 18.00 -7.31
N LYS A 11 -2.70 18.56 -6.94
CA LYS A 11 -2.97 19.18 -5.63
C LYS A 11 -4.08 18.39 -4.93
N ALA A 12 -3.71 17.73 -3.82
CA ALA A 12 -4.62 16.92 -2.99
C ALA A 12 -4.11 16.88 -1.55
N GLY A 13 -4.93 17.36 -0.60
CA GLY A 13 -4.53 17.52 0.80
C GLY A 13 -3.25 18.36 0.93
N SER A 14 -2.25 17.82 1.63
CA SER A 14 -0.92 18.43 1.80
C SER A 14 0.00 18.30 0.57
N SER A 15 -0.40 17.51 -0.45
CA SER A 15 0.41 17.29 -1.65
C SER A 15 0.18 18.37 -2.70
N ASP A 16 1.27 18.98 -3.19
CA ASP A 16 1.27 19.83 -4.39
C ASP A 16 2.47 19.43 -5.28
N LYS A 17 2.19 18.59 -6.28
CA LYS A 17 3.20 17.86 -7.05
C LYS A 17 3.20 18.31 -8.50
N ALA A 18 4.40 18.44 -9.07
CA ALA A 18 4.62 18.66 -10.49
C ALA A 18 5.20 17.41 -11.14
N TYR A 19 4.77 17.15 -12.37
CA TYR A 19 5.33 16.13 -13.24
C TYR A 19 5.45 16.68 -14.66
N THR A 20 6.61 16.54 -15.29
CA THR A 20 6.79 16.85 -16.71
C THR A 20 7.12 15.58 -17.47
N ALA A 21 6.63 15.49 -18.71
CA ALA A 21 7.01 14.45 -19.66
C ALA A 21 7.27 15.10 -21.02
N GLU A 22 8.38 14.71 -21.64
CA GLU A 22 8.84 15.20 -22.94
C GLU A 22 9.25 14.02 -23.80
N LEU A 23 8.73 13.96 -25.03
CA LEU A 23 9.19 13.13 -26.12
C LEU A 23 9.93 14.05 -27.09
N LYS A 24 11.23 13.81 -27.31
CA LYS A 24 12.07 14.65 -28.17
C LYS A 24 13.05 13.82 -29.00
N GLN A 25 13.49 14.38 -30.11
CA GLN A 25 14.50 13.76 -30.96
C GLN A 25 15.89 13.92 -30.34
N GLU A 26 16.69 12.85 -30.37
CA GLU A 26 18.08 12.83 -29.92
C GLU A 26 18.92 12.01 -30.92
N GLY A 27 19.81 12.69 -31.65
CA GLY A 27 20.50 12.10 -32.79
C GLY A 27 19.52 11.62 -33.88
N THR A 28 19.64 10.36 -34.28
CA THR A 28 18.74 9.71 -35.25
C THR A 28 17.52 9.05 -34.62
N GLY A 29 17.45 9.01 -33.27
CA GLY A 29 16.37 8.38 -32.53
C GLY A 29 15.55 9.36 -31.69
N TRP A 30 14.72 8.80 -30.81
CA TRP A 30 13.80 9.53 -29.94
C TRP A 30 13.95 9.09 -28.50
N VAL A 31 13.83 10.03 -27.57
CA VAL A 31 13.92 9.79 -26.13
C VAL A 31 12.70 10.35 -25.40
N VAL A 32 12.35 9.69 -24.29
CA VAL A 32 11.31 10.13 -23.35
C VAL A 32 11.97 10.52 -22.03
N HIS A 33 11.95 11.81 -21.74
CA HIS A 33 12.44 12.38 -20.49
C HIS A 33 11.26 12.78 -19.61
N CYS A 34 11.35 12.47 -18.33
CA CYS A 34 10.37 12.95 -17.36
C CYS A 34 11.08 13.61 -16.18
N ALA A 35 10.36 14.42 -15.43
CA ALA A 35 10.83 14.91 -14.15
C ALA A 35 9.68 15.03 -13.15
N ASN A 36 9.96 14.89 -11.86
CA ASN A 36 8.94 14.99 -10.82
C ASN A 36 9.46 15.72 -9.57
N GLY A 37 8.57 16.42 -8.88
CA GLY A 37 8.92 17.16 -7.67
C GLY A 37 7.74 17.88 -7.05
N ARG A 38 8.01 18.75 -6.08
CA ARG A 38 7.01 19.70 -5.57
C ARG A 38 6.72 20.75 -6.65
N TYR A 39 5.47 21.15 -6.80
CA TYR A 39 5.11 22.24 -7.72
C TYR A 39 5.82 23.54 -7.32
N GLY A 40 6.40 24.23 -8.30
CA GLY A 40 7.24 25.42 -8.10
C GLY A 40 8.65 25.15 -7.54
N GLY A 41 9.00 23.89 -7.26
CA GLY A 41 10.33 23.51 -6.77
C GLY A 41 11.19 22.80 -7.82
N THR A 42 12.39 22.40 -7.42
CA THR A 42 13.32 21.62 -8.28
C THR A 42 12.75 20.23 -8.59
N LEU A 43 12.67 19.90 -9.88
CA LEU A 43 12.22 18.58 -10.34
C LEU A 43 13.40 17.61 -10.45
N LYS A 44 13.20 16.37 -10.02
CA LYS A 44 14.17 15.28 -10.17
C LYS A 44 13.97 14.59 -11.52
N PRO A 45 15.00 14.52 -12.38
CA PRO A 45 14.91 13.83 -13.66
C PRO A 45 14.65 12.33 -13.51
N GLN A 46 13.89 11.78 -14.44
CA GLN A 46 13.62 10.35 -14.62
C GLN A 46 13.85 9.99 -16.08
N ILE A 47 14.92 9.25 -16.34
CA ILE A 47 15.24 8.73 -17.66
C ILE A 47 14.37 7.50 -17.92
N LYS A 48 13.53 7.55 -18.96
CA LYS A 48 12.63 6.43 -19.33
C LYS A 48 13.16 5.61 -20.49
N THR A 49 13.94 6.25 -21.36
CA THR A 49 14.70 5.64 -22.45
C THR A 49 16.17 5.96 -22.22
N PRO A 50 16.96 5.05 -21.63
CA PRO A 50 18.39 5.26 -21.44
C PRO A 50 19.15 5.48 -22.75
N ASP A 51 18.68 4.84 -23.82
CA ASP A 51 19.20 4.96 -25.19
C ASP A 51 18.06 5.42 -26.13
N PRO A 52 18.36 6.16 -27.21
CA PRO A 52 17.36 6.56 -28.20
C PRO A 52 16.69 5.35 -28.88
N VAL A 53 15.38 5.44 -29.06
CA VAL A 53 14.54 4.41 -29.71
C VAL A 53 13.83 4.98 -30.96
N ASP A 54 13.12 4.15 -31.71
CA ASP A 54 12.26 4.64 -32.80
C ASP A 54 11.08 5.46 -32.26
N TYR A 55 10.48 6.30 -33.12
CA TYR A 55 9.40 7.21 -32.74
C TYR A 55 8.18 6.48 -32.16
N GLU A 56 7.78 5.35 -32.74
CA GLU A 56 6.57 4.63 -32.31
C GLU A 56 6.76 4.05 -30.90
N THR A 57 7.94 3.50 -30.63
CA THR A 57 8.31 3.02 -29.29
C THR A 57 8.32 4.17 -28.28
N ALA A 58 8.95 5.30 -28.61
CA ALA A 58 8.98 6.48 -27.76
C ALA A 58 7.55 7.02 -27.49
N ASP A 59 6.70 7.08 -28.50
CA ASP A 59 5.34 7.60 -28.39
C ASP A 59 4.44 6.72 -27.51
N LYS A 60 4.58 5.39 -27.62
CA LYS A 60 3.90 4.44 -26.74
C LYS A 60 4.33 4.61 -25.29
N ILE A 61 5.63 4.80 -25.02
CA ILE A 61 6.17 5.04 -23.67
C ILE A 61 5.63 6.37 -23.11
N TYR A 62 5.71 7.44 -23.90
CA TYR A 62 5.22 8.77 -23.53
C TYR A 62 3.74 8.74 -23.17
N THR A 63 2.90 8.24 -24.09
CA THR A 63 1.44 8.18 -23.93
C THR A 63 1.06 7.34 -22.71
N LYS A 64 1.73 6.20 -22.50
CA LYS A 64 1.51 5.37 -21.31
C LYS A 64 1.80 6.12 -20.02
N ILE A 65 2.89 6.88 -19.96
CA ILE A 65 3.28 7.65 -18.76
C ILE A 65 2.26 8.75 -18.47
N VAL A 66 1.87 9.52 -19.50
CA VAL A 66 0.88 10.58 -19.35
C VAL A 66 -0.44 10.00 -18.84
N ASN A 67 -0.95 8.93 -19.46
CA ASN A 67 -2.18 8.26 -19.03
C ASN A 67 -2.08 7.72 -17.59
N GLU A 68 -0.94 7.15 -17.20
CA GLU A 68 -0.71 6.70 -15.82
C GLU A 68 -0.80 7.85 -14.81
N LYS A 69 -0.27 9.02 -15.15
CA LYS A 69 -0.33 10.22 -14.28
C LYS A 69 -1.73 10.78 -14.22
N THR A 70 -2.41 10.92 -15.35
CA THR A 70 -3.80 11.40 -15.40
C THR A 70 -4.72 10.50 -14.57
N ARG A 71 -4.55 9.18 -14.67
CA ARG A 71 -5.30 8.20 -13.83
C ARG A 71 -5.00 8.33 -12.34
N LYS A 72 -3.85 8.88 -11.96
CA LYS A 72 -3.47 9.21 -10.57
C LYS A 72 -3.94 10.60 -10.13
N GLY A 73 -4.77 11.26 -10.93
CA GLY A 73 -5.38 12.56 -10.63
C GLY A 73 -4.56 13.76 -11.07
N TYR A 74 -3.44 13.57 -11.77
CA TYR A 74 -2.70 14.70 -12.33
C TYR A 74 -3.49 15.35 -13.47
N THR A 75 -3.46 16.66 -13.55
CA THR A 75 -4.18 17.45 -14.56
C THR A 75 -3.20 18.30 -15.36
N ALA A 76 -3.52 18.52 -16.63
CA ALA A 76 -2.76 19.43 -17.50
C ALA A 76 -3.33 20.84 -17.38
N GLY A 77 -2.49 21.82 -17.03
CA GLY A 77 -2.93 23.19 -16.79
C GLY A 77 -3.83 23.35 -15.55
N GLY A 78 -4.37 24.56 -15.34
CA GLY A 78 -5.27 24.87 -14.22
C GLY A 78 -4.58 25.00 -12.85
N ASP A 79 -5.38 24.96 -11.78
CA ASP A 79 -4.92 25.09 -10.39
C ASP A 79 -4.36 23.77 -9.81
N GLY A 80 -4.43 22.68 -10.59
CA GLY A 80 -3.91 21.37 -10.23
C GLY A 80 -4.82 20.53 -9.34
N VAL A 81 -6.07 20.93 -9.10
CA VAL A 81 -7.01 20.13 -8.31
C VAL A 81 -7.12 18.72 -8.87
N ALA A 82 -6.93 17.72 -8.01
CA ALA A 82 -6.88 16.33 -8.43
C ALA A 82 -8.13 15.92 -9.21
N PHE A 83 -7.93 15.27 -10.36
CA PHE A 83 -8.99 14.83 -11.29
C PHE A 83 -9.82 15.94 -11.94
N ALA A 84 -9.57 17.22 -11.67
CA ALA A 84 -10.29 18.32 -12.30
C ALA A 84 -10.13 18.28 -13.83
N GLY A 85 -11.23 18.38 -14.57
CA GLY A 85 -11.23 18.28 -16.03
C GLY A 85 -10.89 16.89 -16.58
N THR A 86 -10.91 15.85 -15.74
CA THR A 86 -10.82 14.45 -16.18
C THR A 86 -12.20 13.79 -16.13
N GLU A 87 -12.34 12.62 -16.77
CA GLU A 87 -13.53 11.76 -16.69
C GLU A 87 -13.94 11.36 -15.26
N ASN A 88 -13.01 11.48 -14.28
CA ASN A 88 -13.25 11.12 -12.88
C ASN A 88 -13.66 12.31 -12.01
N ALA A 89 -13.77 13.53 -12.55
CA ALA A 89 -14.09 14.73 -11.76
C ALA A 89 -15.39 14.59 -10.94
N GLY A 90 -16.43 13.98 -11.52
CA GLY A 90 -17.71 13.74 -10.84
C GLY A 90 -17.71 12.64 -9.78
N ARG A 91 -16.59 11.90 -9.63
CA ARG A 91 -16.42 10.82 -8.65
C ARG A 91 -15.55 11.24 -7.47
N VAL A 92 -15.04 12.46 -7.43
CA VAL A 92 -14.18 12.91 -6.35
C VAL A 92 -14.99 13.04 -5.06
N THR A 93 -14.54 12.35 -4.01
CA THR A 93 -15.13 12.43 -2.66
C THR A 93 -14.30 13.32 -1.74
N GLY A 94 -14.74 13.49 -0.50
CA GLY A 94 -13.95 14.13 0.56
C GLY A 94 -12.88 13.23 1.20
N PHE A 95 -12.87 11.93 0.91
CA PHE A 95 -11.96 10.99 1.58
C PHE A 95 -10.52 11.11 1.05
N GLN A 96 -9.57 11.31 1.96
CA GLN A 96 -8.14 11.38 1.64
C GLN A 96 -7.34 10.52 2.64
N PRO A 97 -6.83 9.35 2.23
CA PRO A 97 -6.18 8.45 3.17
C PRO A 97 -4.83 8.98 3.66
N GLN A 98 -4.53 8.76 4.94
CA GLN A 98 -3.18 8.83 5.49
C GLN A 98 -2.36 7.64 5.00
N LEU A 99 -1.17 7.91 4.47
CA LEU A 99 -0.32 6.92 3.80
C LEU A 99 1.00 6.71 4.55
N LEU A 100 1.41 5.44 4.61
CA LEU A 100 2.52 4.98 5.45
C LEU A 100 3.87 5.00 4.72
N ASN A 101 4.93 5.33 5.46
CA ASN A 101 6.30 5.02 5.07
C ASN A 101 6.71 3.61 5.53
N PRO A 102 7.55 2.90 4.76
CA PRO A 102 8.16 1.66 5.25
C PRO A 102 9.16 1.96 6.38
N THR A 103 9.35 0.99 7.27
CA THR A 103 10.42 0.95 8.31
C THR A 103 11.10 -0.41 8.27
N THR A 104 12.31 -0.52 8.83
CA THR A 104 12.90 -1.82 9.19
C THR A 104 12.51 -2.23 10.61
N GLU A 105 12.78 -3.50 10.95
CA GLU A 105 12.57 -4.01 12.31
C GLU A 105 13.51 -3.30 13.30
N GLU A 106 14.76 -3.11 12.93
CA GLU A 106 15.77 -2.43 13.77
C GLU A 106 15.36 -0.97 14.07
N GLU A 107 15.04 -0.19 13.03
CA GLU A 107 14.59 1.20 13.17
C GLU A 107 13.36 1.32 14.06
N LEU A 108 12.42 0.38 13.90
CA LEU A 108 11.18 0.35 14.69
C LEU A 108 11.47 0.06 16.16
N LEU A 109 12.28 -0.97 16.45
CA LEU A 109 12.60 -1.35 17.83
C LEU A 109 13.38 -0.26 18.55
N GLU A 110 14.26 0.47 17.85
CA GLU A 110 14.95 1.64 18.40
C GLU A 110 13.97 2.75 18.80
N VAL A 111 12.97 3.04 17.96
CA VAL A 111 11.94 4.04 18.26
C VAL A 111 11.10 3.62 19.47
N ILE A 112 10.66 2.36 19.53
CA ILE A 112 9.88 1.82 20.65
C ILE A 112 10.68 1.88 21.97
N ALA A 113 11.98 1.55 21.92
CA ALA A 113 12.85 1.64 23.09
C ALA A 113 12.97 3.06 23.64
N ARG A 114 12.95 4.07 22.76
CA ARG A 114 13.03 5.49 23.14
C ARG A 114 11.72 6.05 23.65
N GLU A 115 10.59 5.57 23.13
CA GLU A 115 9.25 6.11 23.37
C GLU A 115 8.27 5.00 23.80
N PRO A 116 8.53 4.29 24.91
CA PRO A 116 7.68 3.21 25.38
C PRO A 116 6.25 3.69 25.64
N GLY A 117 5.26 2.93 25.18
CA GLY A 117 3.84 3.21 25.37
C GLY A 117 3.27 4.33 24.50
N GLN A 118 4.05 4.90 23.59
CA GLN A 118 3.59 5.96 22.66
C GLN A 118 3.10 5.43 21.31
N TRP A 119 3.31 4.14 21.04
CA TRP A 119 3.02 3.52 19.75
C TRP A 119 2.03 2.38 19.92
N VAL A 120 1.14 2.21 18.93
CA VAL A 120 0.31 1.01 18.80
C VAL A 120 0.72 0.20 17.58
N ALA A 121 0.52 -1.11 17.62
CA ALA A 121 0.53 -1.99 16.45
C ALA A 121 -0.90 -2.37 16.05
N GLN A 122 -1.11 -2.49 14.74
CA GLN A 122 -2.28 -3.13 14.12
C GLN A 122 -1.80 -4.03 12.98
N VAL A 123 -2.56 -5.06 12.63
CA VAL A 123 -2.22 -5.90 11.47
C VAL A 123 -2.26 -5.09 10.19
N LYS A 124 -1.26 -5.31 9.33
CA LYS A 124 -1.28 -4.76 7.98
C LYS A 124 -2.13 -5.68 7.08
N PHE A 125 -3.40 -5.36 6.93
CA PHE A 125 -4.30 -6.07 6.02
C PHE A 125 -3.93 -5.84 4.55
N ASP A 126 -4.05 -6.90 3.74
CA ASP A 126 -3.69 -6.97 2.32
C ASP A 126 -4.96 -7.02 1.46
N GLY A 127 -5.73 -5.93 1.51
CA GLY A 127 -6.96 -5.77 0.76
C GLY A 127 -6.93 -4.50 -0.10
N GLU A 128 -8.10 -3.89 -0.30
CA GLU A 128 -8.23 -2.61 -0.96
C GLU A 128 -8.63 -1.50 0.03
N ARG A 129 -7.79 -0.49 0.17
CA ARG A 129 -8.08 0.69 0.99
C ARG A 129 -9.42 1.34 0.62
N ARG A 130 -10.25 1.55 1.64
CA ARG A 130 -11.67 1.91 1.52
C ARG A 130 -12.03 2.98 2.55
N GLY A 131 -12.41 4.17 2.10
CA GLY A 131 -13.06 5.16 2.96
C GLY A 131 -14.57 4.98 2.89
N LEU A 132 -15.25 4.93 4.03
CA LEU A 132 -16.71 4.86 4.11
C LEU A 132 -17.20 6.05 4.92
N ASN A 133 -18.14 6.80 4.35
CA ASN A 133 -18.74 7.98 4.94
C ASN A 133 -20.26 7.89 4.85
N VAL A 134 -20.95 8.04 5.98
CA VAL A 134 -22.40 8.05 6.08
C VAL A 134 -22.82 9.42 6.58
N VAL A 135 -23.70 10.08 5.83
CA VAL A 135 -24.28 11.37 6.21
C VAL A 135 -25.75 11.33 5.85
N ASP A 136 -26.63 11.59 6.82
CA ASP A 136 -28.09 11.53 6.65
C ASP A 136 -28.56 10.21 5.99
N GLY A 137 -27.95 9.09 6.39
CA GLY A 137 -28.22 7.75 5.84
C GLY A 137 -27.67 7.50 4.43
N LYS A 138 -27.08 8.50 3.77
CA LYS A 138 -26.42 8.32 2.48
C LYS A 138 -25.02 7.75 2.66
N ILE A 139 -24.80 6.57 2.11
CA ILE A 139 -23.49 5.90 2.12
C ILE A 139 -22.67 6.38 0.92
N THR A 140 -21.54 7.01 1.17
CA THR A 140 -20.54 7.38 0.16
C THR A 140 -19.25 6.65 0.46
N THR A 141 -18.68 6.07 -0.58
CA THR A 141 -17.62 5.12 -0.36
C THR A 141 -16.51 5.35 -1.39
N ALA A 142 -15.29 5.73 -0.95
CA ALA A 142 -14.13 6.01 -1.78
C ALA A 142 -12.97 4.99 -1.75
N ASN A 143 -12.23 4.84 -2.85
CA ASN A 143 -10.99 4.06 -2.90
C ASN A 143 -9.77 4.86 -2.39
N LYS A 144 -8.58 4.25 -2.43
CA LYS A 144 -7.29 4.90 -2.08
C LYS A 144 -7.01 6.26 -2.77
N LEU A 145 -7.59 6.48 -3.95
CA LEU A 145 -7.41 7.73 -4.71
C LEU A 145 -8.43 8.81 -4.31
N GLY A 146 -9.35 8.52 -3.38
CA GLY A 146 -10.44 9.42 -3.00
C GLY A 146 -11.59 9.43 -4.01
N LEU A 147 -11.62 8.48 -4.95
CA LEU A 147 -12.69 8.36 -5.94
C LEU A 147 -13.79 7.44 -5.43
N GLU A 148 -15.04 7.84 -5.61
CA GLU A 148 -16.22 7.06 -5.33
C GLU A 148 -16.21 5.75 -6.12
N VAL A 149 -16.48 4.67 -5.41
CA VAL A 149 -16.67 3.34 -5.97
C VAL A 149 -17.96 2.75 -5.38
N PRO A 150 -18.63 1.82 -6.07
CA PRO A 150 -19.87 1.23 -5.57
C PRO A 150 -19.71 0.61 -4.18
N VAL A 151 -20.77 0.70 -3.39
CA VAL A 151 -20.91 -0.04 -2.12
C VAL A 151 -21.53 -1.41 -2.40
N ARG A 152 -21.02 -2.45 -1.75
CA ARG A 152 -21.57 -3.80 -1.84
C ARG A 152 -22.80 -3.92 -0.94
N GLY A 153 -23.74 -4.79 -1.32
CA GLY A 153 -25.04 -4.90 -0.65
C GLY A 153 -24.92 -5.26 0.83
N GLU A 154 -24.04 -6.20 1.16
CA GLU A 154 -23.73 -6.63 2.52
C GLU A 154 -23.18 -5.48 3.39
N PHE A 155 -22.36 -4.58 2.82
CA PHE A 155 -21.83 -3.43 3.55
C PHE A 155 -22.91 -2.36 3.75
N ALA A 156 -23.80 -2.18 2.77
CA ALA A 156 -24.94 -1.29 2.92
C ALA A 156 -25.90 -1.77 4.02
N GLN A 157 -26.22 -3.06 4.05
CA GLN A 157 -27.05 -3.68 5.08
C GLN A 157 -26.43 -3.54 6.48
N ALA A 158 -25.12 -3.75 6.60
CA ALA A 158 -24.41 -3.55 7.87
C ALA A 158 -24.51 -2.10 8.35
N VAL A 159 -24.38 -1.12 7.45
CA VAL A 159 -24.55 0.30 7.78
C VAL A 159 -26.01 0.60 8.18
N GLU A 160 -27.00 0.06 7.48
CA GLU A 160 -28.41 0.23 7.83
C GLU A 160 -28.71 -0.28 9.24
N ALA A 161 -28.14 -1.43 9.63
CA ALA A 161 -28.27 -1.97 10.98
C ALA A 161 -27.63 -1.06 12.05
N LEU A 162 -26.44 -0.49 11.77
CA LEU A 162 -25.81 0.49 12.67
C LEU A 162 -26.66 1.75 12.83
N VAL A 163 -27.25 2.24 11.73
CA VAL A 163 -28.16 3.40 11.75
C VAL A 163 -29.42 3.09 12.57
N ALA A 164 -30.00 1.90 12.38
CA ALA A 164 -31.13 1.43 13.20
C ALA A 164 -30.76 1.29 14.69
N ALA A 165 -29.50 0.97 14.99
CA ALA A 165 -28.96 0.91 16.35
C ALA A 165 -28.64 2.30 16.94
N GLY A 166 -28.82 3.37 16.17
CA GLY A 166 -28.77 4.76 16.62
C GLY A 166 -27.52 5.55 16.23
N LEU A 167 -26.56 4.94 15.52
CA LEU A 167 -25.39 5.66 15.00
C LEU A 167 -25.80 6.49 13.78
N LYS A 168 -25.46 7.78 13.79
CA LYS A 168 -25.86 8.68 12.70
C LYS A 168 -24.74 8.89 11.69
N ASP A 169 -24.23 10.10 11.60
CA ASP A 169 -23.22 10.46 10.62
C ASP A 169 -21.86 9.98 11.09
N PHE A 170 -21.17 9.17 10.30
CA PHE A 170 -19.85 8.68 10.65
C PHE A 170 -18.96 8.50 9.43
N ALA A 171 -17.65 8.57 9.65
CA ALA A 171 -16.65 8.29 8.65
C ALA A 171 -15.59 7.37 9.23
N ILE A 172 -15.32 6.27 8.53
CA ILE A 172 -14.29 5.30 8.89
C ILE A 172 -13.31 5.10 7.76
N ASP A 173 -12.09 4.74 8.16
CA ASP A 173 -11.03 4.34 7.26
C ASP A 173 -10.79 2.84 7.45
N CYS A 174 -11.01 2.07 6.38
CA CYS A 174 -11.01 0.62 6.42
C CYS A 174 -10.26 -0.03 5.26
N GLU A 175 -9.99 -1.32 5.40
CA GLU A 175 -9.48 -2.17 4.32
C GLU A 175 -10.62 -3.10 3.88
N ASP A 176 -10.92 -3.14 2.58
CA ASP A 176 -11.88 -4.07 1.99
C ASP A 176 -11.16 -5.39 1.69
N MET A 177 -11.55 -6.44 2.41
CA MET A 177 -11.00 -7.79 2.25
C MET A 177 -11.83 -8.63 1.26
N GLY A 178 -12.82 -8.02 0.60
CA GLY A 178 -13.69 -8.68 -0.36
C GLY A 178 -14.83 -9.48 0.26
N LYS A 179 -14.78 -9.86 1.54
CA LYS A 179 -15.94 -10.46 2.24
C LYS A 179 -16.42 -9.60 3.41
N TYR A 180 -15.51 -8.87 4.01
CA TYR A 180 -15.73 -7.97 5.14
C TYR A 180 -14.87 -6.72 4.97
N LEU A 181 -15.24 -5.66 5.68
CA LEU A 181 -14.38 -4.49 5.87
C LEU A 181 -13.63 -4.63 7.19
N VAL A 182 -12.42 -4.10 7.22
CA VAL A 182 -11.63 -3.94 8.45
C VAL A 182 -11.46 -2.46 8.78
N PRO A 183 -12.36 -1.86 9.59
CA PRO A 183 -12.15 -0.53 10.14
C PRO A 183 -10.90 -0.50 11.03
N PHE A 184 -9.94 0.38 10.75
CA PHE A 184 -8.72 0.53 11.57
C PHE A 184 -8.50 1.96 12.08
N ASP A 185 -9.36 2.91 11.70
CA ASP A 185 -9.41 4.28 12.22
C ASP A 185 -10.82 4.86 12.03
N VAL A 186 -11.18 5.83 12.86
CA VAL A 186 -12.48 6.51 12.82
C VAL A 186 -12.23 8.01 12.67
N LEU A 187 -12.76 8.59 11.60
CA LEU A 187 -12.53 9.98 11.21
C LEU A 187 -13.65 10.91 11.68
N SER A 188 -14.86 10.39 11.86
CA SER A 188 -15.96 11.10 12.52
C SER A 188 -17.00 10.14 13.09
N ILE A 189 -17.70 10.55 14.14
CA ILE A 189 -18.84 9.86 14.76
C ILE A 189 -19.88 10.90 15.16
N ASP A 190 -21.15 10.60 14.89
CA ASP A 190 -22.31 11.47 15.09
C ASP A 190 -22.06 12.93 14.66
N GLY A 191 -21.46 13.08 13.47
CA GLY A 191 -21.14 14.38 12.87
C GLY A 191 -19.96 15.13 13.49
N THR A 192 -19.32 14.58 14.53
CA THR A 192 -18.12 15.16 15.15
C THR A 192 -16.87 14.74 14.39
N ASP A 193 -16.16 15.70 13.80
CA ASP A 193 -14.87 15.46 13.15
C ASP A 193 -13.78 15.12 14.18
N LEU A 194 -13.11 13.99 13.96
CA LEU A 194 -12.05 13.46 14.81
C LEU A 194 -10.67 13.51 14.15
N ALA A 195 -10.55 13.96 12.88
CA ALA A 195 -9.29 13.92 12.14
C ALA A 195 -8.16 14.69 12.85
N ASN A 196 -8.47 15.82 13.48
CA ASN A 196 -7.49 16.61 14.24
C ASN A 196 -7.24 16.09 15.67
N GLN A 197 -8.01 15.11 16.14
CA GLN A 197 -7.82 14.52 17.45
C GLN A 197 -6.64 13.52 17.43
N PRO A 198 -5.94 13.35 18.57
CA PRO A 198 -4.94 12.30 18.73
C PRO A 198 -5.50 10.91 18.39
N LEU A 199 -4.66 10.03 17.83
CA LEU A 199 -5.04 8.66 17.51
C LEU A 199 -5.67 7.93 18.69
N LYS A 200 -5.19 8.16 19.91
CA LYS A 200 -5.78 7.59 21.13
C LYS A 200 -7.28 7.86 21.26
N ALA A 201 -7.72 9.08 20.98
CA ALA A 201 -9.13 9.44 21.02
C ALA A 201 -9.92 8.75 19.89
N ARG A 202 -9.32 8.62 18.70
CA ARG A 202 -9.94 7.92 17.56
C ARG A 202 -10.04 6.41 17.79
N LEU A 203 -9.04 5.80 18.44
CA LEU A 203 -9.07 4.38 18.83
C LEU A 203 -10.11 4.10 19.91
N HIS A 204 -10.32 5.03 20.85
CA HIS A 204 -11.43 4.93 21.80
C HIS A 204 -12.79 4.89 21.06
N GLN A 205 -12.95 5.73 20.04
CA GLN A 205 -14.15 5.72 19.19
C GLN A 205 -14.23 4.46 18.31
N LEU A 206 -13.11 3.94 17.82
CA LEU A 206 -13.07 2.67 17.10
C LEU A 206 -13.52 1.50 17.99
N ASN A 207 -13.13 1.49 19.27
CA ASN A 207 -13.58 0.49 20.22
C ASN A 207 -15.08 0.59 20.50
N ALA A 208 -15.60 1.82 20.69
CA ALA A 208 -17.03 2.05 20.83
C ALA A 208 -17.81 1.62 19.58
N PHE A 209 -17.28 1.91 18.39
CA PHE A 209 -17.83 1.48 17.11
C PHE A 209 -17.83 -0.05 16.97
N SER A 210 -16.75 -0.73 17.39
CA SER A 210 -16.66 -2.19 17.42
C SER A 210 -17.73 -2.82 18.31
N ASN A 211 -17.91 -2.30 19.52
CA ASN A 211 -18.96 -2.74 20.44
C ASN A 211 -20.37 -2.54 19.86
N LEU A 212 -20.57 -1.44 19.11
CA LEU A 212 -21.83 -1.22 18.41
C LEU A 212 -22.03 -2.21 17.25
N CYS A 213 -20.98 -2.54 16.50
CA CYS A 213 -21.04 -3.57 15.45
C CYS A 213 -21.47 -4.92 16.03
N ALA A 214 -20.88 -5.33 17.16
CA ALA A 214 -21.27 -6.55 17.85
C ALA A 214 -22.73 -6.49 18.35
N LYS A 215 -23.15 -5.36 18.93
CA LYS A 215 -24.54 -5.17 19.38
C LYS A 215 -25.55 -5.21 18.22
N ALA A 216 -25.16 -4.72 17.06
CA ALA A 216 -25.99 -4.70 15.86
C ALA A 216 -25.87 -5.99 15.03
N ASP A 217 -25.09 -6.99 15.47
CA ASP A 217 -24.86 -8.27 14.79
C ASP A 217 -24.25 -8.10 13.38
N VAL A 218 -23.28 -7.17 13.26
CA VAL A 218 -22.59 -6.85 12.00
C VAL A 218 -21.07 -6.90 12.11
N ASP A 219 -20.53 -7.34 13.25
CA ASP A 219 -19.09 -7.47 13.50
C ASP A 219 -18.42 -8.51 12.60
N ASP A 220 -19.17 -9.46 12.04
CA ASP A 220 -18.68 -10.34 10.98
C ASP A 220 -18.43 -9.62 9.64
N THR A 221 -19.19 -8.55 9.37
CA THR A 221 -19.07 -7.73 8.15
C THR A 221 -18.13 -6.53 8.35
N LEU A 222 -18.07 -5.97 9.57
CA LEU A 222 -17.28 -4.82 9.97
C LEU A 222 -16.31 -5.21 11.10
N ARG A 223 -15.24 -5.91 10.73
CA ARG A 223 -14.25 -6.49 11.65
C ARG A 223 -13.21 -5.44 12.05
N CYS A 224 -13.47 -4.70 13.13
CA CYS A 224 -12.53 -3.66 13.58
C CYS A 224 -11.13 -4.25 13.86
N ALA A 225 -10.09 -3.53 13.47
CA ALA A 225 -8.72 -3.99 13.63
C ALA A 225 -8.31 -4.02 15.11
N ASP A 226 -7.80 -5.17 15.55
CA ASP A 226 -7.13 -5.29 16.84
C ASP A 226 -5.98 -4.30 16.97
N THR A 227 -5.84 -3.74 18.17
CA THR A 227 -4.85 -2.71 18.46
C THR A 227 -4.09 -3.05 19.74
N TRP A 228 -2.77 -3.15 19.64
CA TRP A 228 -1.90 -3.39 20.79
C TRP A 228 -1.09 -2.15 21.11
N VAL A 229 -1.22 -1.61 22.33
CA VAL A 229 -0.31 -0.57 22.82
C VAL A 229 1.04 -1.21 23.14
N ILE A 230 2.12 -0.65 22.60
CA ILE A 230 3.45 -1.21 22.72
C ILE A 230 4.22 -0.44 23.79
N ASP A 231 4.24 -1.00 24.99
CA ASP A 231 4.90 -0.44 26.16
C ASP A 231 6.40 -0.77 26.21
N ASN A 232 6.87 -1.80 25.50
CA ASN A 232 8.27 -2.19 25.49
C ASN A 232 8.70 -2.98 24.22
N VAL A 233 10.02 -3.14 24.05
CA VAL A 233 10.65 -3.85 22.92
C VAL A 233 10.31 -5.34 22.88
N ALA A 234 10.11 -5.99 24.03
CA ALA A 234 9.83 -7.42 24.09
C ALA A 234 8.45 -7.73 23.49
N LEU A 235 7.42 -6.96 23.87
CA LEU A 235 6.08 -7.07 23.29
C LEU A 235 6.10 -6.80 21.78
N ALA A 236 6.87 -5.80 21.32
CA ALA A 236 7.01 -5.52 19.89
C ALA A 236 7.56 -6.74 19.12
N LYS A 237 8.63 -7.36 19.63
CA LYS A 237 9.23 -8.56 19.04
C LYS A 237 8.26 -9.75 19.04
N GLU A 238 7.52 -9.93 20.13
CA GLU A 238 6.51 -10.98 20.25
C GLU A 238 5.41 -10.81 19.20
N LEU A 239 4.86 -9.60 19.07
CA LEU A 239 3.83 -9.28 18.07
C LEU A 239 4.35 -9.52 16.65
N ILE A 240 5.59 -9.11 16.36
CA ILE A 240 6.24 -9.35 15.06
C ILE A 240 6.36 -10.85 14.78
N ALA A 241 6.92 -11.62 15.72
CA ALA A 241 7.11 -13.05 15.56
C ALA A 241 5.78 -13.77 15.35
N ARG A 242 4.79 -13.50 16.21
CA ARG A 242 3.45 -14.08 16.16
C ARG A 242 2.76 -13.84 14.82
N HIS A 243 2.76 -12.60 14.32
CA HIS A 243 2.07 -12.28 13.07
C HIS A 243 2.86 -12.72 11.83
N ARG A 244 4.19 -12.83 11.93
CA ARG A 244 5.02 -13.44 10.89
C ARG A 244 4.74 -14.93 10.76
N GLU A 245 4.62 -15.66 11.88
CA GLU A 245 4.23 -17.07 11.90
C GLU A 245 2.83 -17.29 11.29
N LYS A 246 1.89 -16.39 11.59
CA LYS A 246 0.56 -16.36 10.98
C LYS A 246 0.54 -15.85 9.52
N LYS A 247 1.71 -15.63 8.91
CA LYS A 247 1.89 -15.18 7.52
C LYS A 247 1.13 -13.89 7.16
N ALA A 248 0.97 -12.98 8.13
CA ALA A 248 0.41 -11.66 7.85
C ALA A 248 1.32 -10.89 6.87
N GLU A 249 0.78 -9.92 6.11
CA GLU A 249 1.61 -9.07 5.24
C GLU A 249 2.62 -8.24 6.05
N GLY A 250 2.27 -7.92 7.29
CA GLY A 250 3.08 -7.12 8.19
C GLY A 250 2.28 -6.53 9.35
N LEU A 251 2.88 -5.52 9.98
CA LEU A 251 2.26 -4.69 11.01
C LEU A 251 2.34 -3.21 10.63
N VAL A 252 1.35 -2.45 11.04
CA VAL A 252 1.31 -0.98 10.99
C VAL A 252 1.53 -0.46 12.39
N PHE A 253 2.46 0.48 12.54
CA PHE A 253 2.74 1.14 13.82
C PHE A 253 2.31 2.58 13.74
N LYS A 254 1.55 3.05 14.73
CA LYS A 254 0.96 4.39 14.75
C LYS A 254 1.21 5.07 16.09
N ARG A 255 1.59 6.34 16.08
CA ARG A 255 1.85 7.15 17.29
C ARG A 255 0.53 7.61 17.90
N LEU A 256 0.35 7.40 19.21
CA LEU A 256 -0.93 7.61 19.92
C LEU A 256 -1.37 9.07 19.98
N ASP A 257 -0.42 10.01 20.05
CA ASP A 257 -0.68 11.44 20.17
C ASP A 257 -0.96 12.12 18.80
N ALA A 258 -0.80 11.39 17.69
CA ALA A 258 -0.78 11.98 16.37
C ALA A 258 -2.18 12.19 15.76
N PRO A 259 -2.41 13.34 15.09
CA PRO A 259 -3.62 13.54 14.31
C PRO A 259 -3.62 12.70 13.04
N TYR A 260 -4.77 12.62 12.39
CA TYR A 260 -4.91 12.03 11.07
C TYR A 260 -4.47 13.02 10.00
N VAL A 261 -3.36 12.74 9.31
CA VAL A 261 -2.80 13.63 8.29
C VAL A 261 -2.86 12.98 6.92
N ALA A 262 -3.74 13.50 6.06
CA ALA A 262 -3.93 13.00 4.71
C ALA A 262 -2.64 13.02 3.87
N GLY A 263 -2.47 11.96 3.07
CA GLY A 263 -1.33 11.78 2.18
C GLY A 263 -0.13 11.10 2.85
N LYS A 264 1.01 11.11 2.16
CA LYS A 264 2.22 10.40 2.57
C LYS A 264 3.29 11.38 3.08
N PRO A 265 3.79 11.25 4.33
CA PRO A 265 4.95 12.01 4.79
C PRO A 265 6.18 11.75 3.91
N ASN A 266 7.10 12.72 3.82
CA ASN A 266 8.29 12.59 2.98
C ASN A 266 9.22 11.44 3.42
N SER A 267 9.36 11.23 4.73
CA SER A 267 10.13 10.17 5.37
C SER A 267 9.59 9.93 6.78
N GLY A 268 9.65 8.69 7.28
CA GLY A 268 9.09 8.34 8.59
C GLY A 268 7.65 8.83 8.76
N GLY A 269 7.41 9.57 9.84
CA GLY A 269 6.11 10.15 10.19
C GLY A 269 5.45 9.39 11.33
N ASP A 270 4.25 9.81 11.69
CA ASP A 270 3.53 9.28 12.85
C ASP A 270 2.89 7.91 12.62
N GLN A 271 3.00 7.38 11.40
CA GLN A 271 2.59 6.01 11.07
C GLN A 271 3.55 5.38 10.07
N VAL A 272 4.04 4.19 10.40
CA VAL A 272 4.97 3.40 9.57
C VAL A 272 4.47 1.98 9.40
N LYS A 273 4.99 1.27 8.40
CA LYS A 273 4.67 -0.15 8.17
C LYS A 273 5.93 -1.01 8.15
N LEU A 274 5.89 -2.10 8.88
CA LEU A 274 6.86 -3.19 8.79
C LEU A 274 6.21 -4.32 7.99
N LYS A 275 6.79 -4.66 6.85
CA LYS A 275 6.34 -5.78 6.01
C LYS A 275 7.18 -7.02 6.33
N PHE A 276 6.55 -8.18 6.41
CA PHE A 276 7.22 -9.44 6.64
C PHE A 276 7.67 -10.06 5.32
N TYR A 277 8.82 -9.60 4.84
CA TYR A 277 9.41 -10.18 3.65
C TYR A 277 10.11 -11.51 3.97
N ASN A 278 10.14 -12.37 2.96
CA ASN A 278 10.88 -13.61 2.87
C ASN A 278 11.97 -13.48 1.80
N ASP A 279 13.01 -14.29 1.88
CA ASP A 279 14.11 -14.31 0.92
C ASP A 279 14.19 -15.69 0.24
N ILE A 280 14.51 -15.69 -1.05
CA ILE A 280 14.68 -16.90 -1.86
C ILE A 280 15.80 -16.66 -2.87
N THR A 281 16.59 -17.70 -3.13
CA THR A 281 17.50 -17.73 -4.28
C THR A 281 16.74 -18.34 -5.45
N ALA A 282 16.64 -17.60 -6.57
CA ALA A 282 15.98 -18.05 -7.79
C ALA A 282 16.95 -18.04 -8.97
N ARG A 283 16.69 -18.90 -9.98
CA ARG A 283 17.45 -18.88 -11.23
C ARG A 283 16.80 -17.93 -12.23
N VAL A 284 17.61 -17.23 -13.02
CA VAL A 284 17.13 -16.41 -14.13
C VAL A 284 16.80 -17.29 -15.33
N SER A 285 15.54 -17.33 -15.73
CA SER A 285 15.06 -18.12 -16.88
C SER A 285 14.97 -17.33 -18.18
N GLY A 286 14.90 -16.00 -18.10
CA GLY A 286 14.77 -15.17 -19.30
C GLY A 286 14.84 -13.68 -19.06
N HIS A 287 15.02 -12.92 -20.14
CA HIS A 287 15.01 -11.45 -20.13
C HIS A 287 13.70 -10.93 -20.72
N THR A 288 13.21 -9.81 -20.18
CA THR A 288 12.05 -9.14 -20.76
C THR A 288 12.49 -8.10 -21.79
N THR A 289 12.16 -8.31 -23.06
CA THR A 289 12.51 -7.38 -24.14
C THR A 289 12.08 -5.95 -23.84
N GLY A 290 13.03 -5.01 -23.94
CA GLY A 290 12.79 -3.59 -23.71
C GLY A 290 12.51 -3.19 -22.25
N LYS A 291 12.68 -4.09 -21.28
CA LYS A 291 12.49 -3.81 -19.84
C LYS A 291 13.68 -4.27 -19.03
N ARG A 292 13.94 -3.59 -17.91
CA ARG A 292 14.93 -4.01 -16.91
C ARG A 292 14.31 -5.01 -15.93
N SER A 293 13.84 -6.14 -16.43
CA SER A 293 13.29 -7.22 -15.61
C SER A 293 13.66 -8.58 -16.17
N VAL A 294 13.84 -9.55 -15.28
CA VAL A 294 14.16 -10.94 -15.62
C VAL A 294 13.04 -11.86 -15.15
N SER A 295 12.77 -12.93 -15.91
CA SER A 295 11.96 -14.06 -15.46
C SER A 295 12.77 -14.92 -14.50
N MET A 296 12.07 -15.49 -13.52
CA MET A 296 12.63 -16.28 -12.43
C MET A 296 11.99 -17.65 -12.42
N GLU A 297 12.75 -18.67 -12.02
CA GLU A 297 12.27 -20.03 -11.81
C GLU A 297 12.90 -20.67 -10.59
N LEU A 298 12.19 -21.63 -10.00
CA LEU A 298 12.63 -22.46 -8.87
C LEU A 298 12.46 -23.93 -9.22
N LEU A 299 13.25 -24.78 -8.59
CA LEU A 299 13.23 -26.22 -8.76
C LEU A 299 12.11 -26.83 -7.91
N GLN A 300 11.25 -27.62 -8.56
CA GLN A 300 10.17 -28.39 -7.96
C GLN A 300 10.22 -29.81 -8.53
N ASP A 301 10.48 -30.80 -7.67
CA ASP A 301 10.59 -32.21 -8.07
C ASP A 301 11.54 -32.46 -9.26
N GLY A 302 12.66 -31.71 -9.29
CA GLY A 302 13.67 -31.79 -10.36
C GLY A 302 13.32 -31.04 -11.65
N ASN A 303 12.16 -30.37 -11.72
CA ASN A 303 11.74 -29.54 -12.85
C ASN A 303 11.76 -28.06 -12.48
N TRP A 304 12.07 -27.19 -13.44
CA TRP A 304 12.05 -25.75 -13.22
C TRP A 304 10.65 -25.18 -13.44
N THR A 305 10.11 -24.52 -12.42
CA THR A 305 8.80 -23.87 -12.41
C THR A 305 8.96 -22.36 -12.39
N GLU A 306 8.30 -21.66 -13.33
CA GLU A 306 8.37 -20.19 -13.41
C GLU A 306 7.67 -19.54 -12.21
N VAL A 307 8.35 -18.62 -11.52
CA VAL A 307 7.84 -17.90 -10.33
C VAL A 307 7.69 -16.40 -10.58
N GLY A 308 7.46 -16.03 -11.84
CA GLY A 308 7.21 -14.67 -12.27
C GLY A 308 8.48 -13.88 -12.59
N LYS A 309 8.42 -12.55 -12.40
CA LYS A 309 9.48 -11.63 -12.85
C LYS A 309 9.88 -10.67 -11.75
N VAL A 310 11.15 -10.28 -11.76
CA VAL A 310 11.68 -9.24 -10.86
C VAL A 310 12.31 -8.10 -11.65
N THR A 311 12.10 -6.87 -11.17
CA THR A 311 12.73 -5.67 -11.76
C THR A 311 14.16 -5.53 -11.27
N VAL A 312 15.10 -5.35 -12.20
CA VAL A 312 16.51 -5.10 -11.92
C VAL A 312 16.73 -3.59 -11.80
N PRO A 313 17.26 -3.08 -10.65
CA PRO A 313 17.53 -1.66 -10.48
C PRO A 313 18.44 -1.09 -11.59
N ALA A 314 18.21 0.18 -11.96
CA ALA A 314 18.96 0.84 -13.04
C ALA A 314 20.48 0.82 -12.84
N LYS A 315 20.94 0.85 -11.59
CA LYS A 315 22.36 0.85 -11.20
C LYS A 315 23.01 -0.54 -11.20
N LYS A 316 22.26 -1.61 -11.43
CA LYS A 316 22.75 -3.00 -11.40
C LYS A 316 22.77 -3.55 -12.83
N LYS A 317 23.77 -4.36 -13.17
CA LYS A 317 23.79 -5.11 -14.45
C LYS A 317 22.61 -6.09 -14.47
N ILE A 318 21.96 -6.26 -15.63
CA ILE A 318 20.96 -7.33 -15.81
C ILE A 318 21.72 -8.67 -15.74
N PRO A 319 21.34 -9.59 -14.83
CA PRO A 319 21.98 -10.90 -14.73
C PRO A 319 21.77 -11.73 -16.00
N GLU A 320 22.73 -12.59 -16.34
CA GLU A 320 22.62 -13.51 -17.48
C GLU A 320 21.59 -14.61 -17.21
N ILE A 321 21.06 -15.23 -18.27
CA ILE A 321 20.21 -16.43 -18.15
C ILE A 321 21.04 -17.56 -17.51
N GLY A 322 20.44 -18.27 -16.56
CA GLY A 322 21.10 -19.28 -15.73
C GLY A 322 21.78 -18.73 -14.47
N ALA A 323 21.93 -17.41 -14.32
CA ALA A 323 22.49 -16.83 -13.10
C ALA A 323 21.54 -17.05 -11.91
N LEU A 324 22.10 -17.32 -10.73
CA LEU A 324 21.36 -17.36 -9.48
C LEU A 324 21.27 -15.95 -8.88
N ILE A 325 20.09 -15.59 -8.39
CA ILE A 325 19.81 -14.25 -7.87
C ILE A 325 19.11 -14.36 -6.52
N ASP A 326 19.47 -13.45 -5.63
CA ASP A 326 18.81 -13.29 -4.34
C ASP A 326 17.61 -12.35 -4.50
N VAL A 327 16.45 -12.82 -4.06
CA VAL A 327 15.15 -12.17 -4.25
C VAL A 327 14.41 -12.13 -2.93
N GLN A 328 14.06 -10.91 -2.54
CA GLN A 328 13.15 -10.69 -1.41
C GLN A 328 11.72 -10.63 -1.93
N TYR A 329 10.75 -11.26 -1.28
CA TYR A 329 9.34 -11.31 -1.68
C TYR A 329 8.43 -11.30 -0.44
N LEU A 330 7.13 -11.11 -0.59
CA LEU A 330 6.20 -11.19 0.55
C LEU A 330 5.68 -12.61 0.76
N TYR A 331 5.06 -13.17 -0.27
CA TYR A 331 4.56 -14.55 -0.27
C TYR A 331 4.50 -15.08 -1.71
N ALA A 332 4.35 -16.38 -1.88
CA ALA A 332 4.11 -17.03 -3.16
C ALA A 332 2.63 -17.38 -3.33
N TYR A 333 2.16 -17.43 -4.59
CA TYR A 333 0.87 -18.05 -4.91
C TYR A 333 1.09 -19.53 -5.24
N GLU A 334 0.19 -20.40 -4.78
CA GLU A 334 0.18 -21.82 -5.15
C GLU A 334 0.15 -21.99 -6.67
N GLY A 335 1.08 -22.78 -7.21
CA GLY A 335 1.24 -22.99 -8.65
C GLY A 335 1.66 -21.74 -9.45
N GLY A 336 2.20 -20.69 -8.81
CA GLY A 336 2.37 -19.38 -9.45
C GLY A 336 3.57 -18.55 -9.01
N SER A 337 3.40 -17.22 -9.10
CA SER A 337 4.47 -16.23 -8.99
C SER A 337 4.75 -15.73 -7.58
N LEU A 338 5.94 -15.20 -7.34
CA LEU A 338 6.24 -14.44 -6.12
C LEU A 338 5.48 -13.10 -6.12
N PHE A 339 4.91 -12.73 -4.95
CA PHE A 339 4.24 -11.45 -4.75
C PHE A 339 5.22 -10.36 -4.26
N GLN A 340 5.22 -9.22 -4.95
CA GLN A 340 6.13 -8.07 -4.74
C GLN A 340 7.63 -8.44 -4.64
N PRO A 341 8.18 -9.20 -5.62
CA PRO A 341 9.59 -9.57 -5.59
C PRO A 341 10.50 -8.34 -5.79
N THR A 342 11.63 -8.34 -5.09
CA THR A 342 12.65 -7.31 -5.09
C THR A 342 14.02 -7.94 -5.28
N PHE A 343 14.71 -7.54 -6.35
CA PHE A 343 16.05 -8.02 -6.66
C PHE A 343 17.07 -7.48 -5.65
N ARG A 344 17.83 -8.36 -5.01
CA ARG A 344 18.88 -8.02 -4.03
C ARG A 344 20.28 -8.09 -4.66
N GLY A 345 20.55 -9.14 -5.44
CA GLY A 345 21.84 -9.31 -6.09
C GLY A 345 21.97 -10.62 -6.85
N VAL A 346 23.12 -10.80 -7.50
CA VAL A 346 23.53 -12.10 -8.05
C VAL A 346 24.22 -12.89 -6.94
N ARG A 347 23.96 -14.19 -6.86
CA ARG A 347 24.60 -15.14 -5.95
C ARG A 347 25.54 -16.04 -6.72
N THR A 348 26.74 -16.23 -6.18
CA THR A 348 27.78 -17.09 -6.76
C THR A 348 28.23 -18.18 -5.79
N ASP A 349 27.66 -18.19 -4.60
CA ASP A 349 27.96 -19.06 -3.46
C ASP A 349 26.88 -20.13 -3.23
N TYR A 350 25.87 -20.20 -4.09
CA TYR A 350 24.75 -21.15 -4.03
C TYR A 350 24.78 -22.06 -5.26
N LEU A 351 24.22 -23.25 -5.12
CA LEU A 351 24.05 -24.19 -6.21
C LEU A 351 22.60 -24.17 -6.72
N GLU A 352 22.38 -24.66 -7.94
CA GLU A 352 21.02 -24.73 -8.51
C GLU A 352 20.08 -25.61 -7.65
N GLU A 353 20.63 -26.65 -7.03
CA GLU A 353 19.91 -27.54 -6.10
C GLU A 353 19.41 -26.84 -4.83
N ASP A 354 19.95 -25.65 -4.50
CA ASP A 354 19.48 -24.85 -3.37
C ASP A 354 18.23 -24.01 -3.69
N CYS A 355 17.88 -23.88 -4.97
CA CYS A 355 16.83 -23.01 -5.50
C CYS A 355 15.47 -23.70 -5.53
N THR A 356 15.06 -24.32 -4.43
CA THR A 356 13.84 -25.17 -4.38
C THR A 356 12.59 -24.42 -3.92
N THR A 357 11.42 -24.90 -4.34
CA THR A 357 10.11 -24.37 -3.93
C THR A 357 9.76 -24.66 -2.46
N ASP A 358 10.42 -25.62 -1.81
CA ASP A 358 10.13 -26.01 -0.41
C ASP A 358 10.37 -24.87 0.60
N LYS A 359 11.18 -23.89 0.21
CA LYS A 359 11.49 -22.69 0.99
C LYS A 359 10.48 -21.56 0.76
N LEU A 360 9.45 -21.76 -0.08
CA LEU A 360 8.45 -20.74 -0.36
C LEU A 360 7.48 -20.57 0.80
N CYS A 361 7.27 -19.32 1.19
CA CYS A 361 6.17 -18.94 2.07
C CYS A 361 4.94 -18.62 1.22
N TYR A 362 4.02 -19.57 1.10
CA TYR A 362 2.76 -19.37 0.37
C TYR A 362 1.80 -18.45 1.11
N LYS A 363 1.00 -17.70 0.33
CA LYS A 363 -0.13 -16.92 0.85
C LYS A 363 -1.07 -17.90 1.59
N PRO A 364 -1.49 -17.59 2.84
CA PRO A 364 -2.46 -18.45 3.52
C PRO A 364 -3.78 -18.50 2.73
N ASP A 365 -4.31 -19.72 2.54
CA ASP A 365 -5.58 -19.98 1.82
C ASP A 365 -6.80 -19.53 2.63
N ASP A 366 -6.67 -19.47 3.96
CA ASP A 366 -7.68 -18.95 4.88
C ASP A 366 -7.25 -17.58 5.44
N GLU A 367 -8.15 -16.60 5.28
CA GLU A 367 -8.00 -15.25 5.82
C GLU A 367 -7.67 -15.32 7.30
N TYR A 368 -6.64 -14.58 7.72
CA TYR A 368 -6.37 -14.34 9.13
C TYR A 368 -7.64 -13.78 9.79
N VAL A 369 -8.36 -14.64 10.51
CA VAL A 369 -9.38 -14.24 11.48
C VAL A 369 -8.60 -14.03 12.77
N PRO A 370 -8.43 -12.79 13.27
CA PRO A 370 -7.89 -12.60 14.59
C PRO A 370 -8.78 -13.38 15.58
N GLY A 371 -8.18 -14.30 16.32
CA GLY A 371 -8.90 -15.11 17.28
C GLY A 371 -9.50 -14.22 18.36
N MET A 372 -10.80 -14.34 18.60
CA MET A 372 -11.44 -13.90 19.84
C MET A 372 -10.91 -14.76 20.99
N GLU A 373 -9.67 -14.56 21.40
CA GLU A 373 -9.24 -15.00 22.72
C GLU A 373 -9.75 -13.96 23.72
N ALA A 374 -10.60 -14.41 24.64
CA ALA A 374 -11.09 -13.61 25.75
C ALA A 374 -9.90 -12.97 26.45
N VAL A 375 -9.81 -11.64 26.36
CA VAL A 375 -8.85 -10.86 27.13
C VAL A 375 -9.29 -10.98 28.58
N GLU A 376 -8.50 -11.72 29.39
CA GLU A 376 -8.59 -11.59 30.83
C GLU A 376 -8.30 -10.12 31.18
N ASP A 377 -9.21 -9.53 31.97
CA ASP A 377 -9.19 -8.15 32.46
C ASP A 377 -7.85 -7.83 33.13
N ASP A 378 -6.89 -7.32 32.37
CA ASP A 378 -5.79 -6.50 32.90
C ASP A 378 -5.29 -5.53 31.82
N GLN A 379 -6.17 -4.62 31.37
CA GLN A 379 -5.72 -3.42 30.67
C GLN A 379 -5.59 -2.27 31.67
N PRO A 380 -4.42 -1.58 31.73
CA PRO A 380 -4.38 -0.26 32.31
C PRO A 380 -5.28 0.65 31.45
N SER A 381 -6.22 1.32 32.12
CA SER A 381 -7.15 2.26 31.50
C SER A 381 -6.45 3.18 30.50
N LEU A 382 -6.92 3.17 29.24
CA LEU A 382 -6.59 4.18 28.24
C LEU A 382 -6.87 5.58 28.78
#